data_AF-A0A414Z796-F1
#
_entry.id   AF-A0A414Z796-F1
#
_cell.length_a   1.000
_cell.length_b   1.000
_cell.length_c   1.000
_cell.angle_alpha   90.00
_cell.angle_beta   90.00
_cell.angle_gamma   90.00
#
_symmetry.space_group_name_H-M   'P 1'
#
loop_
_entity.id
_entity.type
_entity.pdbx_description
1 polymer ?
#
loop_
_entity_poly.entity_id
_entity_poly.type
_entity_poly.pdbx_seq_one_letter_code
_entity_poly.pdbx_strand_id
1 'polypeptide(L)'
;MQKKFIKLLKKLRRRYIERHDLPQPRPLNKEMDPDIISSHIREKLLSPEPCMLSRFGAVEIGCVVNYLGIYHQKRKIIKYIKGEAFPWWWEEETMYPMRNNAGFFSATPELLKRFSEMMIEDMPLIDILASWRFEEEYFSKELQNAYKIDFEPYNPFWSDVPWTAALENKKVLVVHPFAETIQKQYLRKELIHKDPRVLPTFDLQTIKAIQTIGNQGDGRFETWFDALEFMKNEIDKMDYDVCLLGCGAYGMPLAAHVKRSGKKAVHLGGSLQLLFGIRGARWENSNYNATYNYSKLMNEFWVKPSATETPSKAQQVEEGCYW
;
A
#
# COMPACT_ATOMS: atom_id res chain seq x y z
N MET A 1 -17.04 13.98 30.26
CA MET A 1 -18.40 13.72 29.73
C MET A 1 -18.39 13.03 28.37
N GLN A 2 -17.61 13.53 27.40
CA GLN A 2 -17.48 12.97 26.03
C GLN A 2 -17.06 11.49 25.96
N LYS A 3 -16.05 11.06 26.74
CA LYS A 3 -15.61 9.64 26.75
C LYS A 3 -16.72 8.66 27.18
N LYS A 4 -17.56 9.02 28.16
CA LYS A 4 -18.68 8.18 28.60
C LYS A 4 -19.77 8.09 27.51
N PHE A 5 -20.03 9.22 26.84
CA PHE A 5 -20.98 9.27 25.72
C PHE A 5 -20.52 8.43 24.53
N ILE A 6 -19.25 8.53 24.11
CA ILE A 6 -18.69 7.69 23.03
C ILE A 6 -18.79 6.20 23.38
N LYS A 7 -18.44 5.81 24.62
CA LYS A 7 -18.57 4.43 25.07
C LYS A 7 -20.02 3.92 24.99
N LEU A 8 -21.00 4.76 25.35
CA LEU A 8 -22.41 4.42 25.22
C LEU A 8 -22.80 4.22 23.75
N LEU A 9 -22.42 5.13 22.86
CA LEU A 9 -22.72 5.02 21.42
C LEU A 9 -22.13 3.76 20.79
N LYS A 10 -20.86 3.44 21.09
CA LYS A 10 -20.21 2.20 20.64
C LYS A 10 -20.97 0.96 21.11
N LYS A 11 -21.40 0.94 22.38
CA LYS A 11 -22.18 -0.18 22.95
C LYS A 11 -23.55 -0.32 22.27
N LEU A 12 -24.22 0.78 21.98
CA LEU A 12 -25.51 0.77 21.26
C LEU A 12 -25.34 0.30 19.82
N ARG A 13 -24.33 0.80 19.10
CA ARG A 13 -24.00 0.36 17.74
C ARG A 13 -23.73 -1.14 17.69
N ARG A 14 -22.87 -1.65 18.58
CA ARG A 14 -22.56 -3.09 18.66
C ARG A 14 -23.81 -3.94 18.85
N ARG A 15 -24.66 -3.58 19.82
CA ARG A 15 -25.93 -4.28 20.07
C ARG A 15 -26.93 -4.21 18.91
N TYR A 16 -26.92 -3.12 18.14
CA TYR A 16 -27.76 -2.99 16.97
C TYR A 16 -27.27 -3.92 15.85
N ILE A 17 -25.96 -3.90 15.56
CA ILE A 17 -25.34 -4.74 14.53
C ILE A 17 -25.52 -6.23 14.84
N GLU A 18 -25.34 -6.64 16.11
CA GLU A 18 -25.58 -8.02 16.56
C GLU A 18 -27.01 -8.53 16.29
N ARG A 19 -27.99 -7.62 16.06
CA ARG A 19 -29.40 -7.96 15.84
C ARG A 19 -29.89 -7.78 14.41
N HIS A 20 -29.24 -6.91 13.63
CA HIS A 20 -29.80 -6.40 12.37
C HIS A 20 -28.86 -6.52 11.17
N ASP A 21 -27.70 -7.16 11.35
CA ASP A 21 -26.59 -7.22 10.40
C ASP A 21 -26.13 -5.83 9.91
N LEU A 22 -24.93 -5.78 9.35
CA LEU A 22 -24.46 -4.55 8.69
C LEU A 22 -24.95 -4.53 7.24
N PRO A 23 -25.19 -3.34 6.67
CA PRO A 23 -25.33 -3.20 5.22
C PRO A 23 -24.11 -3.84 4.54
N GLN A 24 -24.36 -4.78 3.64
CA GLN A 24 -23.28 -5.41 2.89
C GLN A 24 -22.71 -4.41 1.88
N PRO A 25 -21.38 -4.28 1.78
CA PRO A 25 -20.76 -3.43 0.77
C PRO A 25 -21.09 -3.96 -0.61
N ARG A 26 -21.18 -3.05 -1.59
CA ARG A 26 -21.39 -3.46 -2.99
C ARG A 26 -20.10 -4.10 -3.52
N PRO A 27 -20.21 -5.10 -4.42
CA PRO A 27 -19.04 -5.60 -5.13
C PRO A 27 -18.35 -4.46 -5.89
N LEU A 28 -17.01 -4.40 -5.77
CA LEU A 28 -16.21 -3.44 -6.52
C LEU A 28 -16.18 -3.88 -7.99
N ASN A 29 -16.56 -2.99 -8.90
CA ASN A 29 -16.39 -3.22 -10.33
C ASN A 29 -14.90 -3.07 -10.69
N LYS A 30 -14.27 -4.17 -11.13
CA LYS A 30 -12.85 -4.24 -11.45
C LYS A 30 -12.57 -5.36 -12.45
N GLU A 31 -11.52 -5.20 -13.24
CA GLU A 31 -10.98 -6.28 -14.07
C GLU A 31 -10.35 -7.35 -13.18
N MET A 32 -10.57 -8.62 -13.49
CA MET A 32 -10.10 -9.77 -12.70
C MET A 32 -9.20 -10.73 -13.49
N ASP A 33 -9.19 -10.63 -14.82
CA ASP A 33 -8.36 -11.46 -15.68
C ASP A 33 -6.89 -11.03 -15.61
N PRO A 34 -5.98 -11.90 -15.15
CA PRO A 34 -4.57 -11.55 -15.00
C PRO A 34 -3.87 -11.09 -16.28
N ASP A 35 -4.25 -11.66 -17.43
CA ASP A 35 -3.61 -11.32 -18.71
C ASP A 35 -4.08 -9.96 -19.22
N ILE A 36 -5.36 -9.65 -19.05
CA ILE A 36 -5.90 -8.31 -19.36
C ILE A 36 -5.26 -7.26 -18.45
N ILE A 37 -5.21 -7.53 -17.13
CA ILE A 37 -4.58 -6.65 -16.14
C ILE A 37 -3.13 -6.38 -16.52
N SER A 38 -2.36 -7.45 -16.73
CA SER A 38 -0.95 -7.35 -17.06
C SER A 38 -0.75 -6.58 -18.37
N SER A 39 -1.56 -6.85 -19.39
CA SER A 39 -1.51 -6.12 -20.67
C SER A 39 -1.76 -4.63 -20.51
N HIS A 40 -2.77 -4.24 -19.74
CA HIS A 40 -3.11 -2.83 -19.54
C HIS A 40 -2.02 -2.09 -18.75
N ILE A 41 -1.42 -2.75 -17.74
CA ILE A 41 -0.28 -2.20 -17.01
C ILE A 41 0.92 -1.99 -17.94
N ARG A 42 1.27 -2.97 -18.78
CA ARG A 42 2.36 -2.82 -19.77
C ARG A 42 2.12 -1.65 -20.70
N GLU A 43 0.91 -1.53 -21.24
CA GLU A 43 0.55 -0.44 -22.14
C GLU A 43 0.79 0.92 -21.47
N LYS A 44 0.37 1.10 -20.22
CA LYS A 44 0.63 2.33 -19.46
C LYS A 44 2.12 2.57 -19.20
N LEU A 45 2.87 1.54 -18.82
CA LEU A 45 4.30 1.67 -18.58
C LEU A 45 5.13 1.93 -19.85
N LEU A 46 4.67 1.47 -21.01
CA LEU A 46 5.31 1.70 -22.30
C LEU A 46 4.90 3.03 -22.95
N SER A 47 3.76 3.60 -22.55
CA SER A 47 3.31 4.91 -23.03
C SER A 47 4.28 6.03 -22.65
N PRO A 48 4.36 7.14 -23.42
CA PRO A 48 5.22 8.27 -23.07
C PRO A 48 4.75 8.98 -21.80
N GLU A 49 3.45 8.93 -21.49
CA GLU A 49 2.84 9.68 -20.40
C GLU A 49 3.31 9.23 -19.00
N PRO A 50 3.35 10.14 -18.01
CA PRO A 50 3.51 9.77 -16.62
C PRO A 50 2.28 8.99 -16.15
N CYS A 51 2.49 7.99 -15.30
CA CYS A 51 1.39 7.22 -14.71
C CYS A 51 1.66 6.81 -13.27
N MET A 52 0.58 6.54 -12.54
CA MET A 52 0.58 6.08 -11.16
C MET A 52 -0.32 4.86 -11.04
N LEU A 53 0.32 3.73 -10.81
CA LEU A 53 -0.33 2.50 -10.41
C LEU A 53 -0.21 2.39 -8.89
N SER A 54 -1.33 2.23 -8.20
CA SER A 54 -1.32 2.24 -6.73
C SER A 54 -2.36 1.30 -6.14
N ARG A 55 -2.26 1.15 -4.82
CA ARG A 55 -3.15 0.38 -3.95
C ARG A 55 -3.29 1.11 -2.63
N PHE A 56 -4.42 0.95 -1.96
CA PHE A 56 -4.56 1.38 -0.57
C PHE A 56 -4.10 0.31 0.40
N GLY A 57 -3.50 0.69 1.52
CA GLY A 57 -3.46 -0.18 2.68
C GLY A 57 -4.75 -0.03 3.49
N ALA A 58 -5.18 -1.10 4.15
CA ALA A 58 -6.43 -1.11 4.92
C ALA A 58 -6.41 -0.09 6.07
N VAL A 59 -5.25 0.06 6.71
CA VAL A 59 -5.06 1.01 7.82
C VAL A 59 -5.15 2.45 7.31
N GLU A 60 -4.45 2.74 6.21
CA GLU A 60 -4.37 4.08 5.63
C GLU A 60 -5.74 4.55 5.13
N ILE A 61 -6.45 3.75 4.32
CA ILE A 61 -7.78 4.14 3.84
C ILE A 61 -8.81 4.21 4.98
N GLY A 62 -8.70 3.34 5.98
CA GLY A 62 -9.52 3.41 7.20
C GLY A 62 -9.35 4.74 7.95
N CYS A 63 -8.12 5.28 8.00
CA CYS A 63 -7.87 6.61 8.53
C CYS A 63 -8.59 7.70 7.74
N VAL A 64 -8.52 7.67 6.41
CA VAL A 64 -9.21 8.65 5.56
C VAL A 64 -10.74 8.56 5.71
N VAL A 65 -11.29 7.35 5.84
CA VAL A 65 -12.72 7.16 6.14
C VAL A 65 -13.11 7.75 7.50
N ASN A 66 -12.29 7.55 8.54
CA ASN A 66 -12.52 8.18 9.84
C ASN A 66 -12.51 9.71 9.72
N TYR A 67 -11.60 10.29 8.93
CA TYR A 67 -11.56 11.72 8.64
C TYR A 67 -12.87 12.22 8.00
N LEU A 68 -13.45 11.48 7.04
CA LEU A 68 -14.75 11.84 6.43
C LEU A 68 -15.85 11.97 7.50
N GLY A 69 -15.89 11.06 8.47
CA GLY A 69 -16.85 11.10 9.57
C GLY A 69 -16.73 12.34 10.45
N ILE A 70 -15.51 12.85 10.65
CA ILE A 70 -15.22 14.01 11.50
C ILE A 70 -15.52 15.32 10.77
N TYR A 71 -15.08 15.46 9.52
CA TYR A 71 -15.02 16.75 8.82
C TYR A 71 -16.04 16.90 7.68
N HIS A 72 -16.56 15.80 7.14
CA HIS A 72 -17.44 15.82 5.95
C HIS A 72 -18.84 15.24 6.20
N GLN A 73 -19.09 14.65 7.37
CA GLN A 73 -20.40 14.15 7.76
C GLN A 73 -21.01 14.98 8.90
N LYS A 74 -22.30 15.32 8.76
CA LYS A 74 -23.07 15.85 9.90
C LYS A 74 -23.21 14.76 10.97
N ARG A 75 -23.14 15.17 12.24
CA ARG A 75 -23.36 14.27 13.39
C ARG A 75 -24.75 13.64 13.32
N LYS A 76 -24.83 12.34 13.05
CA LYS A 76 -26.09 11.58 12.95
C LYS A 76 -26.05 10.37 13.87
N ILE A 77 -26.42 10.58 15.14
CA ILE A 77 -26.35 9.56 16.20
C ILE A 77 -27.06 8.27 15.81
N ILE A 78 -28.31 8.35 15.33
CA ILE A 78 -29.09 7.17 14.95
C ILE A 78 -28.43 6.43 13.79
N LYS A 79 -27.99 7.14 12.75
CA LYS A 79 -27.30 6.52 11.60
C LYS A 79 -25.99 5.86 12.01
N TYR A 80 -25.23 6.47 12.91
CA TYR A 80 -24.03 5.86 13.47
C TYR A 80 -24.36 4.57 14.24
N ILE A 81 -25.42 4.55 15.06
CA ILE A 81 -25.85 3.35 15.77
C ILE A 81 -26.26 2.25 14.77
N LYS A 82 -26.90 2.63 13.65
CA LYS A 82 -27.32 1.69 12.59
C LYS A 82 -26.19 1.19 11.67
N GLY A 83 -24.98 1.74 11.79
CA GLY A 83 -23.88 1.39 10.87
C GLY A 83 -23.85 2.21 9.58
N GLU A 84 -24.77 3.16 9.38
CA GLU A 84 -24.92 3.97 8.16
C GLU A 84 -24.08 5.26 8.15
N ALA A 85 -23.38 5.57 9.25
CA ALA A 85 -22.53 6.75 9.37
C ALA A 85 -21.23 6.42 10.11
N PHE A 86 -20.21 7.23 9.85
CA PHE A 86 -18.88 7.12 10.46
C PHE A 86 -18.83 7.83 11.83
N PRO A 87 -17.86 7.47 12.68
CA PRO A 87 -17.58 8.23 13.89
C PRO A 87 -17.12 9.66 13.56
N TRP A 88 -17.60 10.65 14.32
CA TRP A 88 -17.17 12.05 14.22
C TRP A 88 -16.12 12.43 15.28
N TRP A 89 -15.31 11.45 15.67
CA TRP A 89 -14.12 11.58 16.50
C TRP A 89 -13.06 10.60 15.97
N TRP A 90 -11.79 10.84 16.30
CA TRP A 90 -10.73 9.89 15.98
C TRP A 90 -10.87 8.64 16.83
N GLU A 91 -10.99 7.49 16.17
CA GLU A 91 -11.07 6.20 16.85
C GLU A 91 -9.68 5.71 17.24
N GLU A 92 -9.52 5.23 18.48
CA GLU A 92 -8.28 4.57 18.90
C GLU A 92 -7.97 3.34 18.02
N GLU A 93 -9.01 2.67 17.52
CA GLU A 93 -8.93 1.56 16.57
C GLU A 93 -8.38 1.99 15.20
N THR A 94 -8.39 3.29 14.89
CA THR A 94 -7.74 3.88 13.72
C THR A 94 -6.33 4.40 14.06
N MET A 95 -6.23 5.16 15.16
CA MET A 95 -4.97 5.81 15.56
C MET A 95 -3.89 4.80 15.92
N TYR A 96 -4.24 3.71 16.60
CA TYR A 96 -3.26 2.70 17.02
C TYR A 96 -2.63 1.98 15.81
N PRO A 97 -3.39 1.40 14.85
CA PRO A 97 -2.80 0.78 13.67
C PRO A 97 -2.04 1.77 12.78
N MET A 98 -2.48 3.02 12.66
CA MET A 98 -1.70 4.04 11.92
C MET A 98 -0.28 4.19 12.49
N ARG A 99 -0.14 4.26 13.82
CA ARG A 99 1.18 4.32 14.46
C ARG A 99 1.95 3.01 14.39
N ASN A 100 1.28 1.90 14.66
CA ASN A 100 1.92 0.61 14.87
C ASN A 100 2.21 -0.12 13.55
N ASN A 101 1.19 -0.28 12.70
CA ASN A 101 1.25 -1.08 11.49
C ASN A 101 1.67 -0.25 10.28
N ALA A 102 1.16 0.98 10.15
CA ALA A 102 1.46 1.85 9.02
C ALA A 102 2.77 2.64 9.20
N GLY A 103 3.33 2.63 10.41
CA GLY A 103 4.55 3.36 10.75
C GLY A 103 4.37 4.89 10.80
N PHE A 104 3.13 5.38 10.85
CA PHE A 104 2.81 6.81 10.97
C PHE A 104 3.11 7.31 12.39
N PHE A 105 4.40 7.50 12.69
CA PHE A 105 4.86 7.98 13.98
C PHE A 105 4.42 9.43 14.22
N SER A 106 4.31 9.81 15.49
CA SER A 106 3.75 11.11 15.91
C SER A 106 2.28 11.32 15.50
N ALA A 107 1.44 10.26 15.46
CA ALA A 107 0.04 10.35 15.04
C ALA A 107 -0.89 11.17 15.97
N THR A 108 -0.78 12.50 15.92
CA THR A 108 -1.75 13.42 16.53
C THR A 108 -2.99 13.56 15.63
N PRO A 109 -4.15 13.95 16.18
CA PRO A 109 -5.33 14.30 15.38
C PRO A 109 -5.06 15.25 14.21
N GLU A 110 -4.19 16.24 14.42
CA GLU A 110 -3.81 17.23 13.42
C GLU A 110 -2.99 16.61 12.28
N LEU A 111 -2.05 15.72 12.61
CA LEU A 111 -1.25 15.03 11.59
C LEU A 111 -2.05 13.97 10.83
N LEU A 112 -2.99 13.28 11.49
CA LEU A 112 -3.92 12.36 10.83
C LEU A 112 -4.88 13.10 9.89
N LYS A 113 -5.32 14.30 10.28
CA LYS A 113 -6.08 15.20 9.40
C LYS A 113 -5.25 15.55 8.16
N ARG A 114 -4.01 16.04 8.35
CA ARG A 114 -3.10 16.38 7.24
C ARG A 114 -2.84 15.20 6.31
N PHE A 115 -2.65 14.00 6.87
CA PHE A 115 -2.47 12.78 6.08
C PHE A 115 -3.70 12.47 5.23
N SER A 116 -4.88 12.56 5.82
CA SER A 116 -6.15 12.27 5.12
C SER A 116 -6.40 13.26 3.98
N GLU A 117 -6.10 14.54 4.19
CA GLU A 117 -6.23 15.58 3.16
C GLU A 117 -5.28 15.34 1.98
N MET A 118 -4.01 15.04 2.26
CA MET A 118 -3.02 14.68 1.24
C MET A 118 -3.45 13.44 0.45
N MET A 119 -3.93 12.39 1.13
CA MET A 119 -4.38 11.17 0.47
C MET A 119 -5.56 11.45 -0.48
N ILE A 120 -6.55 12.24 -0.05
CA ILE A 120 -7.70 12.63 -0.88
C ILE A 120 -7.24 13.47 -2.10
N GLU A 121 -6.29 14.38 -1.90
CA GLU A 121 -5.71 15.20 -2.97
C GLU A 121 -4.92 14.36 -3.99
N ASP A 122 -4.26 13.29 -3.54
CA ASP A 122 -3.47 12.39 -4.39
C ASP A 122 -4.33 11.35 -5.13
N MET A 123 -5.54 11.04 -4.67
CA MET A 123 -6.43 10.02 -5.28
C MET A 123 -6.69 10.23 -6.79
N PRO A 124 -6.99 11.46 -7.28
CA PRO A 124 -7.22 11.71 -8.70
C PRO A 124 -6.00 11.45 -9.60
N LEU A 125 -4.80 11.32 -9.03
CA LEU A 125 -3.59 10.99 -9.77
C LEU A 125 -3.47 9.50 -10.09
N ILE A 126 -4.28 8.63 -9.49
CA ILE A 126 -4.21 7.19 -9.72
C ILE A 126 -4.79 6.85 -11.10
N ASP A 127 -3.97 6.30 -11.99
CA ASP A 127 -4.42 5.83 -13.31
C ASP A 127 -4.94 4.40 -13.25
N ILE A 128 -4.27 3.54 -12.46
CA ILE A 128 -4.69 2.16 -12.22
C ILE A 128 -4.70 1.92 -10.71
N LEU A 129 -5.83 1.46 -10.19
CA LEU A 129 -6.03 1.12 -8.79
C LEU A 129 -6.16 -0.41 -8.64
N ALA A 130 -5.20 -1.02 -7.95
CA ALA A 130 -5.34 -2.39 -7.45
C ALA A 130 -6.34 -2.39 -6.28
N SER A 131 -7.59 -2.73 -6.63
CA SER A 131 -8.81 -2.52 -5.85
C SER A 131 -9.14 -3.74 -5.00
N TRP A 132 -9.18 -3.55 -3.68
CA TRP A 132 -9.47 -4.63 -2.70
C TRP A 132 -10.18 -4.16 -1.43
N ARG A 133 -10.39 -2.85 -1.28
CA ARG A 133 -11.00 -2.24 -0.10
C ARG A 133 -12.37 -1.69 -0.47
N PHE A 134 -13.40 -2.13 0.23
CA PHE A 134 -14.75 -1.58 0.02
C PHE A 134 -14.79 -0.08 0.35
N GLU A 135 -13.89 0.40 1.23
CA GLU A 135 -13.75 1.80 1.61
C GLU A 135 -13.49 2.73 0.40
N GLU A 136 -12.98 2.19 -0.71
CA GLU A 136 -12.79 2.90 -1.98
C GLU A 136 -14.11 3.48 -2.52
N GLU A 137 -15.27 2.88 -2.20
CA GLU A 137 -16.60 3.37 -2.64
C GLU A 137 -16.88 4.79 -2.12
N TYR A 138 -16.40 5.13 -0.93
CA TYR A 138 -16.58 6.45 -0.32
C TYR A 138 -15.80 7.56 -1.03
N PHE A 139 -14.86 7.19 -1.91
CA PHE A 139 -14.03 8.08 -2.69
C PHE A 139 -14.27 7.91 -4.20
N SER A 140 -15.46 7.43 -4.59
CA SER A 140 -15.80 7.18 -5.99
C SER A 140 -15.66 8.41 -6.89
N LYS A 141 -15.85 9.61 -6.34
CA LYS A 141 -15.65 10.87 -7.06
C LYS A 141 -14.16 11.14 -7.33
N GLU A 142 -13.33 11.00 -6.31
CA GLU A 142 -11.89 11.22 -6.38
C GLU A 142 -11.20 10.16 -7.24
N LEU A 143 -11.72 8.93 -7.23
CA LEU A 143 -11.22 7.77 -7.99
C LEU A 143 -11.93 7.55 -9.32
N GLN A 144 -12.74 8.51 -9.79
CA GLN A 144 -13.59 8.32 -10.98
C GLN A 144 -12.82 8.02 -12.28
N ASN A 145 -11.55 8.42 -12.34
CA ASN A 145 -10.68 8.24 -13.51
C ASN A 145 -9.78 6.99 -13.41
N ALA A 146 -9.74 6.32 -12.26
CA ALA A 146 -8.86 5.18 -12.05
C ALA A 146 -9.45 3.92 -12.70
N TYR A 147 -8.66 3.24 -13.54
CA TYR A 147 -8.97 1.89 -13.99
C TYR A 147 -8.77 0.90 -12.84
N LYS A 148 -9.83 0.22 -12.42
CA LYS A 148 -9.79 -0.69 -11.26
C LYS A 148 -9.47 -2.11 -11.71
N ILE A 149 -8.46 -2.70 -11.09
CA ILE A 149 -8.04 -4.08 -11.30
C ILE A 149 -8.09 -4.86 -9.99
N ASP A 150 -8.18 -6.19 -10.06
CA ASP A 150 -8.06 -7.04 -8.89
C ASP A 150 -6.64 -7.01 -8.30
N PHE A 151 -6.57 -7.10 -6.97
CA PHE A 151 -5.35 -6.82 -6.21
C PHE A 151 -4.31 -7.93 -6.28
N GLU A 152 -4.74 -9.18 -6.32
CA GLU A 152 -3.81 -10.31 -6.38
C GLU A 152 -3.14 -10.43 -7.75
N PRO A 153 -3.87 -10.42 -8.90
CA PRO A 153 -3.27 -10.46 -10.23
C PRO A 153 -2.55 -9.17 -10.65
N TYR A 154 -2.59 -8.11 -9.83
CA TYR A 154 -1.66 -6.98 -9.95
C TYR A 154 -0.20 -7.41 -9.74
N ASN A 155 0.05 -8.45 -8.93
CA ASN A 155 1.40 -9.01 -8.80
C ASN A 155 1.81 -9.71 -10.10
N PRO A 156 3.06 -9.55 -10.57
CA PRO A 156 3.48 -9.94 -11.93
C PRO A 156 3.73 -11.45 -12.10
N PHE A 157 3.05 -12.31 -11.32
CA PHE A 157 3.31 -13.75 -11.30
C PHE A 157 2.21 -14.58 -11.97
N TRP A 158 1.07 -13.97 -12.27
CA TRP A 158 -0.19 -14.67 -12.53
C TRP A 158 -0.71 -14.53 -13.96
N SER A 159 0.09 -13.97 -14.86
CA SER A 159 -0.22 -13.76 -16.28
C SER A 159 0.81 -14.43 -17.18
N ASP A 160 0.42 -14.79 -18.40
CA ASP A 160 1.29 -15.44 -19.40
C ASP A 160 2.47 -14.55 -19.82
N VAL A 161 2.23 -13.24 -19.89
CA VAL A 161 3.26 -12.21 -20.10
C VAL A 161 3.19 -11.27 -18.90
N PRO A 162 4.16 -11.28 -17.97
CA PRO A 162 4.12 -10.41 -16.80
C PRO A 162 4.32 -8.96 -17.18
N TRP A 163 3.70 -8.04 -16.44
CA TRP A 163 3.76 -6.63 -16.79
C TRP A 163 5.15 -6.03 -16.60
N THR A 164 5.95 -6.65 -15.73
CA THR A 164 7.35 -6.29 -15.49
C THR A 164 8.22 -6.44 -16.73
N ALA A 165 7.80 -7.19 -17.76
CA ALA A 165 8.46 -7.20 -19.06
C ALA A 165 8.63 -5.79 -19.66
N ALA A 166 7.73 -4.84 -19.35
CA ALA A 166 7.84 -3.44 -19.77
C ALA A 166 9.01 -2.67 -19.10
N LEU A 167 9.62 -3.24 -18.05
CA LEU A 167 10.77 -2.66 -17.35
C LEU A 167 12.10 -3.01 -18.03
N GLU A 168 12.12 -3.94 -18.98
CA GLU A 168 13.34 -4.35 -19.66
C GLU A 168 14.07 -3.14 -20.29
N ASN A 169 15.38 -3.05 -20.04
CA ASN A 169 16.27 -1.96 -20.46
C ASN A 169 15.89 -0.56 -19.96
N LYS A 170 15.08 -0.45 -18.89
CA LYS A 170 14.75 0.83 -18.24
C LYS A 170 15.71 1.17 -17.10
N LYS A 171 15.75 2.44 -16.72
CA LYS A 171 16.27 2.86 -15.42
C LYS A 171 15.16 2.72 -14.37
N VAL A 172 15.31 1.76 -13.46
CA VAL A 172 14.29 1.44 -12.46
C VAL A 172 14.80 1.83 -11.07
N LEU A 173 14.11 2.78 -10.46
CA LEU A 173 14.32 3.16 -9.06
C LEU A 173 13.42 2.30 -8.16
N VAL A 174 13.98 1.68 -7.13
CA VAL A 174 13.21 0.91 -6.15
C VAL A 174 13.32 1.57 -4.78
N VAL A 175 12.18 1.99 -4.21
CA VAL A 175 12.12 2.53 -2.85
C VAL A 175 11.52 1.47 -1.93
N HIS A 176 12.39 0.85 -1.13
CA HIS A 176 12.01 -0.28 -0.28
C HIS A 176 12.88 -0.33 0.99
N PRO A 177 12.37 -0.81 2.14
CA PRO A 177 13.18 -1.00 3.34
C PRO A 177 14.33 -2.00 3.15
N PHE A 178 14.17 -2.95 2.21
CA PHE A 178 15.11 -4.04 1.92
C PHE A 178 16.06 -3.73 0.76
N ALA A 179 16.47 -2.46 0.62
CA ALA A 179 17.28 -1.99 -0.51
C ALA A 179 18.57 -2.80 -0.71
N GLU A 180 19.28 -3.16 0.36
CA GLU A 180 20.54 -3.89 0.27
C GLU A 180 20.30 -5.35 -0.16
N THR A 181 19.25 -5.99 0.36
CA THR A 181 18.88 -7.34 -0.05
C THR A 181 18.40 -7.37 -1.51
N ILE A 182 17.63 -6.36 -1.94
CA ILE A 182 17.19 -6.21 -3.33
C ILE A 182 18.37 -6.11 -4.29
N GLN A 183 19.35 -5.25 -3.99
CA GLN A 183 20.57 -5.12 -4.80
C GLN A 183 21.29 -6.47 -4.94
N LYS A 184 21.50 -7.18 -3.81
CA LYS A 184 22.19 -8.48 -3.81
C LYS A 184 21.43 -9.54 -4.60
N GLN A 185 20.10 -9.59 -4.46
CA GLN A 185 19.28 -10.56 -5.17
C GLN A 185 19.25 -10.28 -6.67
N TYR A 186 19.18 -9.02 -7.07
CA TYR A 186 19.14 -8.63 -8.46
C TYR A 186 20.39 -9.05 -9.25
N LEU A 187 21.57 -9.05 -8.63
CA LEU A 187 22.81 -9.58 -9.22
C LEU A 187 22.73 -11.07 -9.60
N ARG A 188 21.77 -11.80 -9.04
CA ARG A 188 21.53 -13.23 -9.25
C ARG A 188 20.11 -13.51 -9.74
N LYS A 189 19.46 -12.54 -10.38
CA LYS A 189 18.04 -12.59 -10.77
C LYS A 189 17.63 -13.82 -11.59
N GLU A 190 18.53 -14.37 -12.40
CA GLU A 190 18.31 -15.58 -13.22
C GLU A 190 18.00 -16.84 -12.38
N LEU A 191 18.29 -16.82 -11.08
CA LEU A 191 18.01 -17.91 -10.15
C LEU A 191 16.70 -17.72 -9.38
N ILE A 192 16.08 -16.54 -9.46
CA ILE A 192 14.95 -16.17 -8.60
C ILE A 192 13.64 -16.70 -9.17
N HIS A 193 13.37 -16.43 -10.45
CA HIS A 193 12.11 -16.79 -11.11
C HIS A 193 12.38 -17.71 -12.28
N LYS A 194 11.48 -18.69 -12.49
CA LYS A 194 11.54 -19.58 -13.66
C LYS A 194 11.32 -18.83 -14.97
N ASP A 195 10.40 -17.86 -14.96
CA ASP A 195 10.18 -16.96 -16.07
C ASP A 195 11.07 -15.71 -15.90
N PRO A 196 12.10 -15.51 -16.74
CA PRO A 196 13.00 -14.36 -16.63
C PRO A 196 12.29 -13.03 -16.89
N ARG A 197 11.11 -13.03 -17.53
CA ARG A 197 10.32 -11.81 -17.79
C ARG A 197 9.69 -11.25 -16.53
N VAL A 198 9.58 -12.05 -15.46
CA VAL A 198 9.08 -11.59 -14.15
C VAL A 198 10.05 -10.58 -13.56
N LEU A 199 11.36 -10.85 -13.63
CA LEU A 199 12.42 -9.93 -13.21
C LEU A 199 13.43 -9.73 -14.35
N PRO A 200 13.07 -8.94 -15.38
CA PRO A 200 13.90 -8.78 -16.57
C PRO A 200 15.16 -7.96 -16.28
N THR A 201 16.04 -7.83 -17.28
CA THR A 201 17.24 -7.00 -17.15
C THR A 201 16.90 -5.51 -17.36
N PHE A 202 17.24 -4.71 -16.36
CA PHE A 202 17.13 -3.25 -16.28
C PHE A 202 18.23 -2.65 -15.39
N ASP A 203 18.44 -1.34 -15.48
CA ASP A 203 19.36 -0.60 -14.63
C ASP A 203 18.71 -0.33 -13.26
N LEU A 204 19.14 -1.07 -12.23
CA LEU A 204 18.57 -1.02 -10.88
C LEU A 204 19.25 0.07 -10.04
N GLN A 205 18.45 1.01 -9.54
CA GLN A 205 18.80 1.92 -8.48
C GLN A 205 17.90 1.69 -7.26
N THR A 206 18.38 1.96 -6.05
CA THR A 206 17.59 1.75 -4.83
C THR A 206 17.72 2.90 -3.85
N ILE A 207 16.61 3.26 -3.20
CA ILE A 207 16.58 4.11 -2.01
C ILE A 207 16.05 3.26 -0.85
N LYS A 208 16.78 3.27 0.27
CA LYS A 208 16.32 2.60 1.51
C LYS A 208 15.17 3.41 2.11
N ALA A 209 13.97 2.86 2.03
CA ALA A 209 12.79 3.51 2.59
C ALA A 209 12.89 3.63 4.12
N ILE A 210 12.40 4.75 4.66
CA ILE A 210 12.28 4.94 6.10
C ILE A 210 11.28 3.92 6.66
N GLN A 211 11.64 3.27 7.77
CA GLN A 211 10.87 2.18 8.37
C GLN A 211 10.67 2.44 9.86
N THR A 212 9.45 2.77 10.24
CA THR A 212 9.08 3.28 11.57
C THR A 212 7.94 2.50 12.23
N ILE A 213 7.64 1.31 11.70
CA ILE A 213 6.65 0.39 12.28
C ILE A 213 6.93 0.06 13.75
N GLY A 214 5.91 -0.44 14.43
CA GLY A 214 5.96 -0.69 15.88
C GLY A 214 6.09 0.61 16.68
N ASN A 215 5.71 1.75 16.07
CA ASN A 215 5.84 3.09 16.63
C ASN A 215 7.28 3.38 17.12
N GLN A 216 8.29 3.00 16.33
CA GLN A 216 9.70 3.20 16.71
C GLN A 216 10.20 4.63 16.46
N GLY A 217 9.56 5.38 15.56
CA GLY A 217 10.07 6.67 15.10
C GLY A 217 11.45 6.54 14.42
N ASP A 218 12.02 7.67 14.01
CA ASP A 218 13.38 7.75 13.46
C ASP A 218 14.02 9.04 13.98
N GLY A 219 15.15 8.94 14.67
CA GLY A 219 15.77 10.09 15.35
C GLY A 219 16.22 11.23 14.43
N ARG A 220 16.19 11.03 13.11
CA ARG A 220 16.48 12.06 12.11
C ARG A 220 15.29 12.97 11.82
N PHE A 221 14.07 12.59 12.23
CA PHE A 221 12.84 13.25 11.80
C PHE A 221 11.90 13.48 13.00
N GLU A 222 11.33 14.68 13.09
CA GLU A 222 10.35 15.01 14.15
C GLU A 222 8.99 14.35 13.86
N THR A 223 8.61 14.33 12.59
CA THR A 223 7.32 13.82 12.13
C THR A 223 7.46 12.88 10.94
N TRP A 224 6.42 12.07 10.73
CA TRP A 224 6.30 11.23 9.54
C TRP A 224 6.38 12.04 8.23
N PHE A 225 5.90 13.30 8.23
CA PHE A 225 5.97 14.17 7.06
C PHE A 225 7.40 14.62 6.74
N ASP A 226 8.26 14.80 7.74
CA ASP A 226 9.66 15.15 7.50
C ASP A 226 10.40 13.98 6.84
N ALA A 227 10.10 12.76 7.28
CA ALA A 227 10.59 11.54 6.64
C ALA A 227 10.06 11.36 5.21
N LEU A 228 8.77 11.67 4.98
CA LEU A 228 8.19 11.67 3.63
C LEU A 228 8.91 12.68 2.72
N GLU A 229 9.12 13.90 3.20
CA GLU A 229 9.77 14.97 2.45
C GLU A 229 11.23 14.65 2.15
N PHE A 230 11.94 14.06 3.12
CA PHE A 230 13.28 13.52 2.88
C PHE A 230 13.28 12.50 1.74
N MET A 231 12.37 11.52 1.74
CA MET A 231 12.31 10.51 0.68
C MET A 231 11.93 11.09 -0.69
N LYS A 232 11.06 12.11 -0.75
CA LYS A 232 10.80 12.84 -2.00
C LYS A 232 12.07 13.49 -2.54
N ASN A 233 12.81 14.20 -1.68
CA ASN A 233 14.07 14.82 -2.05
C ASN A 233 15.14 13.82 -2.50
N GLU A 234 15.19 12.62 -1.89
CA GLU A 234 16.09 11.55 -2.36
C GLU A 234 15.66 11.03 -3.73
N ILE A 235 14.35 10.87 -3.99
CA ILE A 235 13.83 10.48 -5.31
C ILE A 235 14.18 11.53 -6.37
N ASP A 236 14.05 12.82 -6.06
CA ASP A 236 14.30 13.92 -7.00
C ASP A 236 15.76 14.05 -7.44
N LYS A 237 16.70 13.44 -6.70
CA LYS A 237 18.13 13.39 -7.05
C LYS A 237 18.47 12.31 -8.06
N MET A 238 17.56 11.36 -8.32
CA MET A 238 17.83 10.17 -9.11
C MET A 238 17.31 10.35 -10.55
N ASP A 239 18.07 9.83 -11.53
CA ASP A 239 17.62 9.74 -12.91
C ASP A 239 17.06 8.34 -13.19
N TYR A 240 15.75 8.25 -13.40
CA TYR A 240 15.03 6.99 -13.61
C TYR A 240 13.84 7.16 -14.56
N ASP A 241 13.38 6.05 -15.15
CA ASP A 241 12.18 6.00 -16.00
C ASP A 241 10.95 5.57 -15.21
N VAL A 242 11.10 4.56 -14.34
CA VAL A 242 10.03 3.95 -13.54
C VAL A 242 10.48 3.81 -12.08
N CYS A 243 9.60 4.16 -11.15
CA CYS A 243 9.81 3.97 -9.71
C CYS A 243 8.90 2.87 -9.17
N LEU A 244 9.48 1.82 -8.58
CA LEU A 244 8.77 0.76 -7.87
C LEU A 244 8.77 1.05 -6.36
N LEU A 245 7.60 1.02 -5.76
CA LEU A 245 7.39 1.49 -4.38
C LEU A 245 6.81 0.38 -3.50
N GLY A 246 7.53 0.07 -2.42
CA GLY A 246 7.09 -0.85 -1.37
C GLY A 246 7.56 -0.35 -0.01
N CYS A 247 6.89 0.70 0.49
CA CYS A 247 7.36 1.47 1.64
C CYS A 247 6.22 1.85 2.60
N GLY A 248 5.30 0.91 2.87
CA GLY A 248 4.22 1.11 3.86
C GLY A 248 3.33 2.32 3.54
N ALA A 249 3.01 3.13 4.56
CA ALA A 249 2.16 4.31 4.43
C ALA A 249 2.73 5.39 3.49
N TYR A 250 4.03 5.35 3.19
CA TYR A 250 4.68 6.29 2.27
C TYR A 250 4.38 5.97 0.80
N GLY A 251 3.95 4.74 0.49
CA GLY A 251 3.87 4.23 -0.88
C GLY A 251 3.00 5.07 -1.81
N MET A 252 1.76 5.37 -1.41
CA MET A 252 0.86 6.16 -2.25
C MET A 252 1.31 7.63 -2.38
N PRO A 253 1.65 8.36 -1.30
CA PRO A 253 2.14 9.75 -1.42
C PRO A 253 3.42 9.90 -2.24
N LEU A 254 4.35 8.92 -2.14
CA LEU A 254 5.55 8.89 -2.98
C LEU A 254 5.20 8.56 -4.45
N ALA A 255 4.25 7.67 -4.71
CA ALA A 255 3.79 7.39 -6.07
C ALA A 255 3.16 8.63 -6.73
N ALA A 256 2.36 9.37 -5.97
CA ALA A 256 1.78 10.63 -6.42
C ALA A 256 2.86 11.70 -6.69
N HIS A 257 3.89 11.79 -5.84
CA HIS A 257 5.06 12.65 -6.08
C HIS A 257 5.78 12.29 -7.38
N VAL A 258 6.10 11.01 -7.60
CA VAL A 258 6.75 10.52 -8.83
C VAL A 258 5.95 10.89 -10.07
N LYS A 259 4.62 10.70 -10.06
CA LYS A 259 3.76 11.09 -11.20
C LYS A 259 3.76 12.61 -11.43
N ARG A 260 3.67 13.41 -10.36
CA ARG A 260 3.76 14.89 -10.47
C ARG A 260 5.09 15.35 -11.08
N SER A 261 6.18 14.65 -10.82
CA SER A 261 7.49 14.91 -11.42
C SER A 261 7.61 14.41 -12.88
N GLY A 262 6.51 13.98 -13.50
CA GLY A 262 6.49 13.54 -14.90
C GLY A 262 7.04 12.14 -15.12
N LYS A 263 7.12 11.31 -14.07
CA LYS A 263 7.65 9.93 -14.12
C LYS A 263 6.55 8.89 -13.89
N LYS A 264 6.92 7.61 -14.01
CA LYS A 264 6.00 6.47 -13.83
C LYS A 264 6.20 5.82 -12.47
N ALA A 265 5.12 5.59 -11.74
CA ALA A 265 5.13 5.01 -10.40
C ALA A 265 4.32 3.71 -10.34
N VAL A 266 4.88 2.68 -9.72
CA VAL A 266 4.20 1.42 -9.43
C VAL A 266 4.31 1.11 -7.94
N HIS A 267 3.23 1.36 -7.21
CA HIS A 267 3.13 1.04 -5.79
C HIS A 267 2.49 -0.33 -5.60
N LEU A 268 3.32 -1.31 -5.26
CA LEU A 268 2.92 -2.71 -4.95
C LEU A 268 2.73 -2.93 -3.45
N GLY A 269 3.31 -2.06 -2.61
CA GLY A 269 3.32 -2.28 -1.17
C GLY A 269 4.27 -3.43 -0.82
N GLY A 270 3.91 -4.25 0.17
CA GLY A 270 4.80 -5.27 0.69
C GLY A 270 5.18 -6.35 -0.32
N SER A 271 4.30 -6.71 -1.27
CA SER A 271 4.59 -7.79 -2.22
C SER A 271 5.69 -7.46 -3.22
N LEU A 272 6.13 -6.19 -3.31
CA LEU A 272 7.29 -5.80 -4.11
C LEU A 272 8.54 -6.62 -3.75
N GLN A 273 8.70 -7.03 -2.50
CA GLN A 273 9.84 -7.84 -2.07
C GLN A 273 9.91 -9.21 -2.79
N LEU A 274 8.76 -9.77 -3.17
CA LEU A 274 8.67 -11.07 -3.85
C LEU A 274 9.24 -11.00 -5.27
N LEU A 275 9.15 -9.83 -5.91
CA LEU A 275 9.74 -9.60 -7.22
C LEU A 275 11.25 -9.88 -7.19
N PHE A 276 11.91 -9.62 -6.06
CA PHE A 276 13.34 -9.83 -5.86
C PHE A 276 13.66 -11.12 -5.07
N GLY A 277 12.72 -12.06 -4.96
CA GLY A 277 12.96 -13.33 -4.28
C GLY A 277 13.11 -13.22 -2.77
N ILE A 278 12.55 -12.18 -2.15
CA ILE A 278 12.64 -11.97 -0.70
C ILE A 278 11.37 -12.49 -0.04
N ARG A 279 11.52 -13.51 0.79
CA ARG A 279 10.45 -14.21 1.52
C ARG A 279 9.91 -13.35 2.65
N GLY A 280 8.66 -13.61 3.03
CA GLY A 280 8.02 -13.07 4.23
C GLY A 280 6.95 -14.04 4.70
N ALA A 281 6.74 -14.14 6.02
CA ALA A 281 5.88 -15.14 6.64
C ALA A 281 4.48 -15.27 6.01
N ARG A 282 3.90 -14.16 5.53
CA ARG A 282 2.58 -14.16 4.86
C ARG A 282 2.56 -15.02 3.61
N TRP A 283 3.57 -14.88 2.75
CA TRP A 283 3.61 -15.54 1.44
C TRP A 283 4.21 -16.95 1.51
N GLU A 284 4.86 -17.29 2.62
CA GLU A 284 5.27 -18.66 2.94
C GLU A 284 4.08 -19.55 3.29
N ASN A 285 2.96 -18.96 3.72
CA ASN A 285 1.72 -19.68 4.01
C ASN A 285 1.00 -20.09 2.71
N SER A 286 0.94 -21.39 2.44
CA SER A 286 0.26 -21.96 1.27
C SER A 286 -1.26 -21.71 1.24
N ASN A 287 -1.87 -21.34 2.37
CA ASN A 287 -3.28 -21.01 2.50
C ASN A 287 -3.56 -19.50 2.49
N TYR A 288 -2.56 -18.66 2.20
CA TYR A 288 -2.72 -17.21 2.18
C TYR A 288 -3.83 -16.74 1.22
N ASN A 289 -3.89 -17.35 0.03
CA ASN A 289 -4.89 -17.05 -0.99
C ASN A 289 -5.37 -18.34 -1.64
N ALA A 290 -6.69 -18.45 -1.89
CA ALA A 290 -7.30 -19.66 -2.43
C ALA A 290 -6.94 -19.93 -3.89
N THR A 291 -6.62 -18.89 -4.67
CA THR A 291 -6.35 -18.97 -6.11
C THR A 291 -4.84 -18.81 -6.39
N TYR A 292 -4.21 -17.83 -5.75
CA TYR A 292 -2.85 -17.38 -6.06
C TYR A 292 -1.84 -17.87 -5.01
N ASN A 293 -1.21 -19.02 -5.27
CA ASN A 293 -0.33 -19.66 -4.30
C ASN A 293 1.12 -19.14 -4.40
N TYR A 294 1.45 -18.10 -3.63
CA TYR A 294 2.78 -17.51 -3.60
C TYR A 294 3.87 -18.45 -3.07
N SER A 295 3.54 -19.37 -2.16
CA SER A 295 4.55 -20.29 -1.59
C SER A 295 5.13 -21.23 -2.67
N LYS A 296 4.38 -21.50 -3.73
CA LYS A 296 4.84 -22.30 -4.89
C LYS A 296 5.78 -21.55 -5.83
N LEU A 297 5.88 -20.22 -5.72
CA LEU A 297 6.83 -19.41 -6.50
C LEU A 297 8.25 -19.51 -5.93
N MET A 298 8.37 -19.84 -4.64
CA MET A 298 9.64 -19.82 -3.92
C MET A 298 10.52 -21.02 -4.28
N ASN A 299 11.83 -20.80 -4.33
CA ASN A 299 12.85 -21.83 -4.51
C ASN A 299 13.99 -21.65 -3.49
N GLU A 300 15.03 -22.48 -3.57
CA GLU A 300 16.19 -22.46 -2.66
C GLU A 300 17.03 -21.17 -2.72
N PHE A 301 16.88 -20.36 -3.76
CA PHE A 301 17.60 -19.11 -3.94
C PHE A 301 16.88 -17.89 -3.39
N TRP A 302 15.63 -18.06 -2.93
CA TRP A 302 14.88 -17.01 -2.23
C TRP A 302 15.37 -16.88 -0.79
N VAL A 303 15.57 -15.64 -0.34
CA VAL A 303 16.13 -15.33 0.99
C VAL A 303 15.11 -14.65 1.89
N LYS A 304 15.35 -14.64 3.20
CA LYS A 304 14.70 -13.69 4.11
C LYS A 304 15.47 -12.37 4.10
N PRO A 305 14.82 -11.23 4.42
CA PRO A 305 15.53 -9.95 4.55
C PRO A 305 16.66 -10.05 5.57
N SER A 306 17.69 -9.21 5.41
CA SER A 306 18.82 -9.19 6.34
C SER A 306 18.38 -8.76 7.75
N ALA A 307 19.18 -9.12 8.77
CA ALA A 307 18.91 -8.72 10.15
C ALA A 307 18.91 -7.19 10.33
N THR A 308 19.77 -6.46 9.59
CA THR A 308 19.84 -4.99 9.60
C THR A 308 18.67 -4.31 8.89
N GLU A 309 17.92 -5.06 8.08
CA GLU A 309 16.71 -4.60 7.40
C GLU A 309 15.43 -5.16 8.06
N THR A 310 15.58 -5.90 9.16
CA THR A 310 14.47 -6.44 9.97
C THR A 310 14.26 -5.57 11.21
N PRO A 311 13.14 -4.82 11.31
CA PRO A 311 12.85 -4.00 12.48
C PRO A 311 12.72 -4.85 13.74
N SER A 312 13.22 -4.34 14.87
CA SER A 312 13.17 -5.05 16.16
C SER A 312 11.74 -5.37 16.64
N LYS A 313 10.73 -4.64 16.14
CA LYS A 313 9.30 -4.86 16.42
C LYS A 313 8.55 -5.52 15.26
N ALA A 314 9.23 -6.14 14.31
CA ALA A 314 8.61 -6.82 13.16
C ALA A 314 7.47 -7.77 13.58
N GLN A 315 7.66 -8.53 14.65
CA GLN A 315 6.65 -9.48 15.18
C GLN A 315 5.34 -8.80 15.65
N GLN A 316 5.37 -7.51 15.97
CA GLN A 316 4.17 -6.75 16.37
C GLN A 316 3.35 -6.27 15.17
N VAL A 317 3.88 -6.42 13.94
CA VAL A 317 3.18 -6.08 12.70
C VAL A 317 2.78 -7.37 12.00
N GLU A 318 1.55 -7.79 12.28
CA GLU A 318 0.93 -8.94 11.63
C GLU A 318 1.84 -10.19 11.68
N GLU A 319 2.37 -10.49 12.87
CA GLU A 319 3.21 -11.67 13.13
C GLU A 319 4.47 -11.74 12.25
N GLY A 320 5.01 -10.58 11.89
CA GLY A 320 6.18 -10.50 11.02
C GLY A 320 5.88 -10.85 9.57
N CYS A 321 4.68 -10.56 9.07
CA CYS A 321 4.21 -10.93 7.73
C CYS A 321 5.18 -10.66 6.57
N TYR A 322 6.02 -9.63 6.66
CA TYR A 322 6.99 -9.22 5.64
C TYR A 322 8.40 -9.82 5.81
N TRP A 323 8.67 -10.52 6.91
CA TRP A 323 10.00 -11.02 7.30
C TRP A 323 10.05 -12.56 7.41
#